data_AF-A0A661K9J1-F1
#
_entry.id   AF-A0A661K9J1-F1
#
_cell.length_a   1.000
_cell.length_b   1.000
_cell.length_c   1.000
_cell.angle_alpha   90.00
_cell.angle_beta   90.00
_cell.angle_gamma   90.00
#
_symmetry.space_group_name_H-M   'P 1'
#
loop_
_entity.id
_entity.type
_entity.pdbx_description
1 polymer ?
#
loop_
_entity_poly.entity_id
_entity_poly.type
_entity_poly.pdbx_seq_one_letter_code
_entity_poly.pdbx_strand_id
1 'polypeptide(L)'
;MRFAILILVIFFLYRYFRKKKTRKDWPDGQFGPGRTYNEGTFEEMVEDPYCKVFIQKGRAIKERIGTRTYYFCSKECRDRYLEKMKTGQ
;
A
#
# COMPACT_ATOMS: atom_id res chain seq x y z
N MET A 1 -5.39 -19.40 25.89
CA MET A 1 -6.67 -18.69 25.70
C MET A 1 -6.54 -17.18 25.43
N ARG A 2 -5.60 -16.46 26.07
CA ARG A 2 -5.45 -15.00 25.91
C ARG A 2 -4.92 -14.55 24.54
N PHE A 3 -4.00 -15.30 23.94
CA PHE A 3 -3.42 -14.96 22.63
C PHE A 3 -4.33 -15.24 21.43
N ALA A 4 -5.24 -16.21 21.54
CA ALA A 4 -6.20 -16.52 20.46
C ALA A 4 -7.16 -15.35 20.20
N ILE A 5 -7.58 -14.67 21.28
CA ILE A 5 -8.43 -13.48 21.20
C ILE A 5 -7.67 -12.33 20.53
N LEU A 6 -6.39 -12.14 20.87
CA LEU A 6 -5.56 -11.10 20.23
C LEU A 6 -5.40 -11.35 18.72
N ILE A 7 -5.17 -12.59 18.30
CA ILE A 7 -5.07 -12.95 16.87
C ILE A 7 -6.42 -12.71 16.16
N LEU A 8 -7.54 -13.10 16.78
CA LEU A 8 -8.88 -12.86 16.23
C LEU A 8 -9.20 -11.37 16.12
N VAL A 9 -8.88 -10.59 17.15
CA VAL A 9 -9.08 -9.12 17.16
C VAL A 9 -8.20 -8.47 16.10
N ILE A 10 -6.93 -8.86 15.96
CA ILE A 10 -6.04 -8.38 14.89
C ILE A 10 -6.60 -8.76 13.51
N PHE A 11 -7.11 -9.98 13.33
CA PHE A 11 -7.72 -10.43 12.07
C PHE A 11 -8.99 -9.64 11.74
N PHE A 12 -9.86 -9.42 12.72
CA PHE A 12 -11.09 -8.64 12.54
C PHE A 12 -10.79 -7.17 12.28
N LEU A 13 -9.84 -6.56 13.00
CA LEU A 13 -9.37 -5.21 12.73
C LEU A 13 -8.75 -5.13 11.33
N TYR A 14 -7.90 -6.08 10.94
CA TYR A 14 -7.34 -6.17 9.59
C TYR A 14 -8.44 -6.25 8.51
N ARG A 15 -9.46 -7.07 8.72
CA ARG A 15 -10.60 -7.22 7.80
C ARG A 15 -11.49 -5.98 7.77
N TYR A 16 -11.70 -5.34 8.92
CA TYR A 16 -12.53 -4.16 9.06
C TYR A 16 -11.86 -2.91 8.45
N PHE A 17 -10.57 -2.72 8.72
CA PHE A 17 -9.77 -1.66 8.08
C PHE A 17 -9.57 -1.91 6.58
N ARG A 18 -9.51 -3.17 6.11
CA ARG A 18 -9.55 -3.49 4.66
C ARG A 18 -10.84 -3.06 3.96
N LYS A 19 -11.95 -2.86 4.68
CA LYS A 19 -13.22 -2.39 4.08
C LYS A 19 -13.40 -0.87 4.11
N LYS A 20 -12.46 -0.10 4.64
CA LYS A 20 -12.48 1.36 4.54
C LYS A 20 -11.10 1.92 4.19
N LYS A 21 -10.83 1.96 2.89
CA LYS A 21 -10.25 3.14 2.22
C LYS A 21 -10.97 3.30 0.89
N THR A 22 -12.19 3.84 0.94
CA THR A 22 -12.43 5.27 0.73
C THR A 22 -11.73 5.76 -0.53
N ARG A 23 -12.56 5.97 -1.56
CA ARG A 23 -12.42 7.03 -2.56
C ARG A 23 -11.50 8.11 -2.00
N LYS A 24 -10.27 8.17 -2.50
CA LYS A 24 -9.36 9.26 -2.16
C LYS A 24 -9.38 10.16 -3.37
N ASP A 25 -9.92 11.35 -3.14
CA ASP A 25 -10.03 12.46 -4.07
C ASP A 25 -8.75 12.54 -4.90
N TRP A 26 -8.86 12.09 -6.15
CA TRP A 26 -7.85 12.28 -7.17
C TRP A 26 -7.97 13.75 -7.58
N PRO A 27 -6.87 14.54 -7.63
CA PRO A 27 -6.94 15.83 -8.28
C PRO A 27 -7.41 15.58 -9.72
N ASP A 28 -8.65 16.00 -9.98
CA ASP A 28 -9.23 16.04 -11.30
C ASP A 28 -8.26 16.71 -12.25
N GLY A 29 -8.01 16.03 -13.37
CA GLY A 29 -7.25 16.60 -14.46
C GLY A 29 -6.13 15.70 -14.93
N GLN A 30 -6.48 14.51 -15.41
CA GLN A 30 -6.01 13.98 -16.71
C GLN A 30 -7.05 12.96 -17.22
N PHE A 31 -8.21 13.44 -17.68
CA PHE A 31 -9.07 12.65 -18.55
C PHE A 31 -8.44 12.59 -19.94
N GLY A 32 -8.06 11.40 -20.37
CA GLY A 32 -8.05 11.04 -21.78
C GLY A 32 -8.90 9.77 -21.93
N PRO A 33 -9.83 9.68 -22.88
CA PRO A 33 -10.49 8.43 -23.24
C PRO A 33 -9.49 7.58 -24.04
N GLY A 34 -8.40 7.19 -23.40
CA GLY A 34 -7.34 6.39 -23.96
C GLY A 34 -7.30 5.06 -23.25
N ARG A 35 -8.25 4.18 -23.58
CA ARG A 35 -8.00 2.75 -23.43
C ARG A 35 -6.85 2.40 -24.38
N THR A 36 -5.63 2.54 -23.90
CA THR A 36 -4.56 1.62 -24.31
C THR A 36 -4.26 0.81 -23.07
N TYR A 37 -5.12 -0.17 -22.82
CA TYR A 37 -4.64 -1.42 -22.25
C TYR A 37 -3.60 -1.90 -23.26
N ASN A 38 -2.35 -1.46 -23.09
CA ASN A 38 -1.26 -1.94 -23.93
C ASN A 38 -1.16 -3.43 -23.63
N GLU A 39 -1.75 -4.23 -24.50
CA GLU A 39 -1.26 -5.56 -24.83
C GLU A 39 0.28 -5.50 -24.83
N GLY A 40 0.90 -6.03 -23.78
CA GLY A 40 2.33 -6.33 -23.78
C GLY A 40 3.25 -5.50 -22.89
N THR A 41 2.79 -4.53 -22.10
CA THR A 41 3.68 -3.91 -21.09
C THR A 41 3.57 -4.67 -19.78
N PHE A 42 4.54 -5.53 -19.48
CA PHE A 42 4.76 -6.05 -18.13
C PHE A 42 5.05 -4.87 -17.20
N GLU A 43 4.00 -4.25 -16.65
CA GLU A 43 4.14 -3.23 -15.63
C GLU A 43 4.79 -3.88 -14.40
N GLU A 44 6.00 -3.43 -14.05
CA GLU A 44 6.77 -3.98 -12.95
C GLU A 44 5.94 -3.96 -11.66
N MET A 45 5.64 -5.15 -11.13
CA MET A 45 4.91 -5.32 -9.88
C MET A 45 5.91 -5.27 -8.73
N VAL A 46 5.65 -4.40 -7.77
CA VAL A 46 6.45 -4.21 -6.56
C VAL A 46 5.62 -4.56 -5.34
N GLU A 47 6.26 -5.11 -4.32
CA GLU A 47 5.60 -5.52 -3.09
C GLU A 47 5.67 -4.42 -2.04
N ASP A 48 4.52 -4.11 -1.41
CA ASP A 48 4.47 -3.21 -0.26
C ASP A 48 5.10 -3.91 0.98
N PRO A 49 6.13 -3.31 1.62
CA PRO A 49 6.86 -3.95 2.71
C PRO A 49 6.05 -4.04 4.02
N TYR A 50 4.96 -3.28 4.15
CA TYR A 50 4.09 -3.26 5.32
C TYR A 50 2.94 -4.26 5.19
N CYS A 51 2.18 -4.18 4.09
CA CYS A 51 0.98 -5.01 3.91
C CYS A 51 1.16 -6.20 2.97
N LYS A 52 2.34 -6.36 2.34
CA LYS A 52 2.68 -7.50 1.47
C LYS A 52 1.79 -7.64 0.24
N VAL A 53 1.27 -6.51 -0.25
CA VAL A 53 0.43 -6.46 -1.44
C VAL A 53 1.30 -6.10 -2.65
N PHE A 54 1.11 -6.84 -3.76
CA PHE A 54 1.72 -6.51 -5.03
C PHE A 54 0.95 -5.38 -5.72
N ILE A 55 1.67 -4.33 -6.09
CA ILE A 55 1.15 -3.13 -6.73
C ILE A 55 2.01 -2.79 -7.94
N GLN A 56 1.40 -2.18 -8.95
CA GLN A 56 2.16 -1.72 -10.10
C GLN A 56 3.04 -0.53 -9.69
N LYS A 57 4.32 -0.59 -10.03
CA LYS A 57 5.32 0.43 -9.69
C LYS A 57 4.92 1.84 -10.14
N GLY A 58 4.28 1.97 -11.30
CA GLY A 58 3.77 3.25 -11.82
C GLY A 58 2.63 3.85 -10.99
N ARG A 59 1.89 3.03 -10.23
CA ARG A 59 0.79 3.46 -9.34
C ARG A 59 1.18 3.46 -7.86
N ALA A 60 2.38 3.00 -7.52
CA ALA A 60 2.86 2.88 -6.16
C ALA A 60 3.36 4.22 -5.59
N ILE A 61 3.20 4.42 -4.29
CA ILE A 61 3.81 5.54 -3.59
C ILE A 61 5.27 5.18 -3.31
N LYS A 62 6.18 5.90 -3.96
CA LYS A 62 7.63 5.78 -3.74
C LYS A 62 8.07 6.60 -2.54
N GLU A 63 8.85 6.00 -1.65
CA GLU A 63 9.50 6.69 -0.54
C GLU A 63 10.95 6.22 -0.44
N ARG A 64 11.88 7.15 -0.24
CA ARG A 64 13.30 6.83 -0.11
C ARG A 64 13.69 6.82 1.35
N ILE A 65 14.03 5.63 1.87
CA ILE A 65 14.51 5.47 3.24
C ILE A 65 15.99 5.06 3.18
N GLY A 66 16.86 5.99 3.56
CA GLY A 66 18.30 5.84 3.47
C GLY A 66 18.77 5.64 2.02
N THR A 67 19.37 4.48 1.74
CA THR A 67 19.87 4.11 0.41
C THR A 67 18.87 3.32 -0.44
N ARG A 68 17.72 2.91 0.13
CA ARG A 68 16.72 2.07 -0.57
C ARG A 68 15.45 2.86 -0.87
N THR A 69 14.85 2.57 -2.03
CA THR A 69 13.53 3.07 -2.40
C THR A 69 12.50 2.00 -2.13
N TYR A 70 11.49 2.35 -1.34
CA TYR A 70 10.37 1.49 -0.99
C TYR A 70 9.12 1.95 -1.70
N TYR A 71 8.23 1.01 -1.99
CA TYR A 71 6.98 1.22 -2.70
C TYR A 71 5.83 0.83 -1.79
N PHE A 72 4.81 1.69 -1.70
CA PHE A 72 3.67 1.49 -0.80
C PHE A 72 2.37 1.57 -1.56
N CYS A 73 1.40 0.76 -1.16
CA CYS A 73 0.06 0.76 -1.76
C CYS A 73 -0.75 1.99 -1.35
N SER A 74 -0.40 2.64 -0.24
CA SER A 74 -1.11 3.80 0.29
C SER A 74 -0.21 4.65 1.21
N LYS A 75 -0.56 5.93 1.37
CA LYS A 75 0.21 6.88 2.22
C LYS A 75 0.28 6.38 3.66
N GLU A 76 -0.80 5.79 4.13
CA GLU A 76 -0.90 5.31 5.51
C GLU A 76 -0.08 4.02 5.71
N CYS A 77 0.11 3.19 4.69
CA CYS A 77 1.05 2.05 4.76
C CYS A 77 2.50 2.53 4.84
N ARG A 78 2.85 3.57 4.07
CA ARG A 78 4.14 4.25 4.20
C ARG A 78 4.33 4.80 5.61
N ASP A 79 3.38 5.58 6.10
CA ASP A 79 3.51 6.27 7.39
C ASP A 79 3.67 5.26 8.53
N ARG A 80 2.85 4.20 8.56
CA ARG A 80 2.99 3.12 9.54
C ARG A 80 4.32 2.36 9.43
N TYR A 81 4.82 2.19 8.21
CA TYR A 81 6.14 1.57 8.00
C TYR A 81 7.27 2.47 8.54
N LEU A 82 7.20 3.77 8.30
CA LEU A 82 8.15 4.76 8.83
C LEU A 82 8.09 4.82 10.36
N GLU A 83 6.89 4.84 10.95
CA GLU A 83 6.70 4.79 12.40
C GLU A 83 7.35 3.55 13.01
N LYS A 84 7.09 2.37 12.42
CA LYS A 84 7.69 1.09 12.86
C LYS A 84 9.22 1.10 12.75
N MET A 85 9.78 1.71 11.71
CA MET A 85 11.24 1.83 11.56
C MET A 85 11.86 2.77 12.58
N LYS A 86 11.15 3.81 13.02
CA LYS A 86 11.63 4.72 14.07
C LYS A 86 11.58 4.12 15.47
N THR A 87 10.63 3.21 15.73
CA THR A 87 10.47 2.57 17.06
C THR A 87 11.31 1.31 17.24
N GLY A 88 11.92 0.80 16.18
CA GLY A 88 12.78 -0.39 16.22
C GLY A 88 14.28 -0.09 16.37
N GLN A 89 14.65 1.13 16.77
CA GLN A 89 16.02 1.55 17.04
C GLN A 89 16.24 1.76 18.53
#